data_AF-A0A7X0H8N2-F1
#
_entry.id   AF-A0A7X0H8N2-F1
#
_cell.length_a   1.000
_cell.length_b   1.000
_cell.length_c   1.000
_cell.angle_alpha   90.00
_cell.angle_beta   90.00
_cell.angle_gamma   90.00
#
_symmetry.space_group_name_H-M   'P 1'
#
loop_
_entity.id
_entity.type
_entity.pdbx_description
1 polymer ?
#
loop_
_entity_poly.entity_id
_entity_poly.type
_entity_poly.pdbx_seq_one_letter_code
_entity_poly.pdbx_strand_id
1 'polypeptide(L)'
;MPTMDDIMLAPRSRRPRRFLLLPSLLAALVLSALTSGWTDAQPIKPNIWVYSDLTDPRNQRDGGHPKGDPDDLASLASLLLSADRFHIESIVVGSGSFPEISNPVEMIEDIFVPAYEAHLQGLADPDHPYQPEIQFQWSSVTSAGRVNKFQKSRSYEDLSDFETVSSLVEYATDHEVYVLVWGALTEPAILVKHLQTTGNRAALDNITIVSHWSKSYVMSMHQEELKTDPFAVTNCRMDRDACMYVHEQAAQGNVKLVQLGSVGQTGIVDGSINYPRIQAFAENPLGQIFMSAKSYNNKQDQSDAATYWVFASDLGFDLKRYPTNGDLTRAMEEQRIEKFKALAPAVMDNLLDRAQASEAEPFPDSFVADYFTYAYYRWGHYAVYVPAAVPYRILSPDGEVLLEGEFKQWRNPVDLPKQPQGHYRVELLFPDKTVVKPL
;
A
#
# COMPACT_ATOMS: atom_id res chain seq x y z
N MET A 1 -67.58 -2.02 -18.37
CA MET A 1 -68.75 -1.48 -17.64
C MET A 1 -68.36 -1.39 -16.16
N PRO A 2 -68.63 -0.28 -15.44
CA PRO A 2 -68.50 1.18 -15.69
C PRO A 2 -67.24 1.75 -14.97
N THR A 3 -66.51 2.84 -15.30
CA THR A 3 -66.71 4.28 -15.65
C THR A 3 -66.99 5.26 -14.50
N MET A 4 -66.43 6.47 -14.69
CA MET A 4 -66.68 7.80 -14.06
C MET A 4 -65.64 8.23 -12.98
N ASP A 5 -65.04 9.42 -12.98
CA ASP A 5 -65.16 10.61 -13.84
C ASP A 5 -63.98 11.59 -13.67
N ASP A 6 -63.82 12.41 -14.71
CA ASP A 6 -62.96 13.59 -14.87
C ASP A 6 -63.12 14.68 -13.78
N ILE A 7 -62.14 15.60 -13.69
CA ILE A 7 -62.35 17.05 -13.88
C ILE A 7 -61.00 17.73 -14.16
N MET A 8 -60.92 18.32 -15.36
CA MET A 8 -59.90 19.28 -15.81
C MET A 8 -60.33 20.74 -15.54
N LEU A 9 -59.35 21.65 -15.76
CA LEU A 9 -59.43 23.08 -16.12
C LEU A 9 -59.31 24.06 -14.94
N ALA A 10 -58.64 25.21 -15.00
CA ALA A 10 -57.71 25.93 -15.88
C ALA A 10 -57.59 27.37 -15.28
N PRO A 11 -56.62 28.22 -15.69
CA PRO A 11 -56.14 29.38 -14.92
C PRO A 11 -56.69 30.76 -15.36
N ARG A 12 -56.46 31.82 -14.54
CA ARG A 12 -56.53 33.29 -14.84
C ARG A 12 -56.27 34.07 -13.51
N SER A 13 -55.88 35.34 -13.39
CA SER A 13 -55.07 36.32 -14.14
C SER A 13 -55.09 37.65 -13.35
N ARG A 14 -53.95 38.35 -13.23
CA ARG A 14 -53.72 39.82 -13.15
C ARG A 14 -54.28 40.74 -12.02
N ARG A 15 -53.31 41.34 -11.29
CA ARG A 15 -53.07 42.78 -10.90
C ARG A 15 -54.11 43.53 -10.01
N PRO A 16 -53.85 44.79 -9.59
CA PRO A 16 -52.94 45.23 -8.51
C PRO A 16 -53.67 46.10 -7.45
N ARG A 17 -53.10 46.31 -6.26
CA ARG A 17 -53.52 47.45 -5.38
C ARG A 17 -52.33 48.09 -4.68
N ARG A 18 -52.17 49.39 -4.91
CA ARG A 18 -51.39 50.35 -4.12
C ARG A 18 -52.28 50.90 -3.00
N PHE A 19 -51.77 50.98 -1.78
CA PHE A 19 -52.08 51.99 -0.74
C PHE A 19 -50.85 52.00 0.20
N LEU A 20 -50.02 53.04 0.13
CA LEU A 20 -49.99 54.26 0.96
C LEU A 20 -49.34 54.05 2.34
N LEU A 21 -48.25 54.81 2.49
CA LEU A 21 -47.33 55.02 3.61
C LEU A 21 -48.03 55.30 4.96
N LEU A 22 -47.41 54.85 6.06
CA LEU A 22 -46.95 55.75 7.13
C LEU A 22 -45.87 55.08 8.01
N PRO A 23 -44.93 55.85 8.59
CA PRO A 23 -43.70 55.35 9.19
C PRO A 23 -43.78 55.30 10.71
N SER A 24 -43.29 54.22 11.32
CA SER A 24 -43.00 54.18 12.75
C SER A 24 -41.81 53.28 13.02
N LEU A 25 -40.80 53.90 13.62
CA LEU A 25 -39.62 53.30 14.22
C LEU A 25 -39.95 52.00 14.96
N LEU A 26 -39.13 50.97 14.78
CA LEU A 26 -38.57 50.28 15.94
C LEU A 26 -37.29 49.55 15.51
N ALA A 27 -36.23 49.80 16.28
CA ALA A 27 -34.92 49.19 16.15
C ALA A 27 -35.02 47.66 16.17
N ALA A 28 -34.87 47.03 15.01
CA ALA A 28 -34.43 45.66 14.92
C ALA A 28 -32.92 45.70 14.67
N LEU A 29 -32.18 45.20 15.64
CA LEU A 29 -30.73 45.02 15.59
C LEU A 29 -30.30 44.50 14.21
N VAL A 30 -29.44 45.26 13.55
CA VAL A 30 -28.51 44.73 12.56
C VAL A 30 -27.50 43.88 13.33
N LEU A 31 -27.86 42.64 13.63
CA LEU A 31 -26.94 41.57 14.01
C LEU A 31 -26.78 40.66 12.77
N SER A 32 -26.25 41.22 11.69
CA SER A 32 -25.99 40.51 10.43
C SER A 32 -24.55 40.73 9.95
N ALA A 33 -23.63 40.78 10.91
CA ALA A 33 -22.20 40.70 10.68
C ALA A 33 -21.62 39.77 11.75
N LEU A 34 -20.74 38.85 11.35
CA LEU A 34 -20.12 37.78 12.16
C LEU A 34 -20.82 36.41 12.16
N THR A 35 -21.36 35.97 11.03
CA THR A 35 -21.10 34.57 10.61
C THR A 35 -19.99 34.63 9.58
N SER A 36 -18.79 34.99 10.02
CA SER A 36 -17.57 34.56 9.35
C SER A 36 -17.70 33.06 9.24
N GLY A 37 -18.05 32.57 8.05
CA GLY A 37 -18.01 31.16 7.75
C GLY A 37 -16.60 30.72 8.10
N TRP A 38 -16.48 29.96 9.18
CA TRP A 38 -15.40 29.01 9.31
C TRP A 38 -15.69 27.99 8.21
N THR A 39 -15.26 28.31 6.99
CA THR A 39 -14.91 27.25 6.06
C THR A 39 -13.75 26.57 6.76
N ASP A 40 -14.02 25.49 7.49
CA ASP A 40 -12.97 24.57 7.91
C ASP A 40 -12.23 24.23 6.63
N ALA A 41 -11.08 24.88 6.45
CA ALA A 41 -10.21 24.58 5.33
C ALA A 41 -9.83 23.12 5.55
N GLN A 42 -10.37 22.26 4.68
CA GLN A 42 -10.07 20.84 4.70
C GLN A 42 -8.54 20.70 4.81
N PRO A 43 -8.03 19.93 5.77
CA PRO A 43 -6.61 19.81 5.98
C PRO A 43 -5.94 19.41 4.66
N ILE A 44 -4.88 20.15 4.29
CA ILE A 44 -4.14 19.89 3.06
C ILE A 44 -3.52 18.49 3.18
N LYS A 45 -4.00 17.57 2.37
CA LYS A 45 -3.49 16.20 2.32
C LYS A 45 -2.14 16.18 1.60
N PRO A 46 -1.12 15.45 2.10
CA PRO A 46 0.16 15.34 1.42
C PRO A 46 0.01 14.56 0.10
N ASN A 47 0.68 15.03 -0.95
CA ASN A 47 0.81 14.29 -2.20
C ASN A 47 1.84 13.18 -2.03
N ILE A 48 1.49 11.95 -2.36
CA ILE A 48 2.37 10.79 -2.24
C ILE A 48 2.55 10.09 -3.58
N TRP A 49 3.77 9.59 -3.79
CA TRP A 49 4.14 8.73 -4.91
C TRP A 49 4.82 7.49 -4.34
N VAL A 50 4.34 6.29 -4.66
CA VAL A 50 4.88 5.05 -4.10
C VAL A 50 5.75 4.34 -5.14
N TYR A 51 6.94 3.91 -4.73
CA TYR A 51 7.74 2.90 -5.43
C TYR A 51 7.81 1.64 -4.59
N SER A 52 7.26 0.56 -5.11
CA SER A 52 7.07 -0.70 -4.40
C SER A 52 7.61 -1.86 -5.23
N ASP A 53 8.35 -2.77 -4.61
CA ASP A 53 8.82 -3.99 -5.27
C ASP A 53 7.80 -5.14 -5.19
N LEU A 54 6.55 -4.82 -4.86
CA LEU A 54 5.37 -5.67 -4.97
C LEU A 54 5.36 -6.45 -6.29
N THR A 55 5.19 -7.76 -6.15
CA THR A 55 4.99 -8.69 -7.27
C THR A 55 3.71 -9.48 -7.05
N ASP A 56 3.18 -10.04 -8.14
CA ASP A 56 2.10 -11.03 -8.06
C ASP A 56 2.62 -12.32 -7.37
N PRO A 57 2.05 -12.76 -6.24
CA PRO A 57 2.46 -14.00 -5.56
C PRO A 57 2.30 -15.27 -6.42
N ARG A 58 1.45 -15.21 -7.45
CA ARG A 58 1.26 -16.29 -8.43
C ARG A 58 2.48 -16.42 -9.34
N ASN A 59 3.30 -15.38 -9.46
CA ASN A 59 4.59 -15.45 -10.13
C ASN A 59 5.65 -16.07 -9.22
N GLN A 60 5.91 -17.35 -9.45
CA GLN A 60 6.78 -18.17 -8.62
C GLN A 60 8.09 -18.48 -9.32
N ARG A 61 9.16 -18.60 -8.54
CA ARG A 61 10.42 -19.22 -8.98
C ARG A 61 10.33 -20.74 -8.89
N ASP A 62 11.32 -21.42 -9.49
CA ASP A 62 11.46 -22.86 -9.38
C ASP A 62 11.32 -23.35 -7.92
N GLY A 63 10.40 -24.29 -7.71
CA GLY A 63 10.06 -24.81 -6.38
C GLY A 63 8.91 -24.09 -5.69
N GLY A 64 8.18 -23.22 -6.39
CA GLY A 64 6.84 -22.72 -6.00
C GLY A 64 6.81 -21.51 -5.06
N HIS A 65 7.97 -20.97 -4.70
CA HIS A 65 8.03 -19.77 -3.85
C HIS A 65 7.77 -18.52 -4.71
N PRO A 66 7.01 -17.51 -4.23
CA PRO A 66 6.88 -16.22 -4.89
C PRO A 66 8.23 -15.60 -5.26
N LYS A 67 8.32 -14.87 -6.38
CA LYS A 67 9.57 -14.21 -6.80
C LYS A 67 9.95 -13.04 -5.88
N GLY A 68 9.02 -12.15 -5.60
CA GLY A 68 9.16 -11.11 -4.58
C GLY A 68 8.63 -11.56 -3.22
N ASP A 69 8.86 -10.73 -2.21
CA ASP A 69 8.25 -10.93 -0.89
C ASP A 69 6.82 -10.33 -0.90
N PRO A 70 5.77 -11.02 -0.40
CA PRO A 70 4.40 -10.49 -0.49
C PRO A 70 4.00 -9.49 0.62
N ASP A 71 4.94 -8.88 1.35
CA ASP A 71 4.69 -7.88 2.40
C ASP A 71 4.06 -6.59 1.85
N ASP A 72 4.55 -6.10 0.72
CA ASP A 72 4.02 -4.88 0.09
C ASP A 72 2.51 -4.96 -0.20
N LEU A 73 1.94 -6.15 -0.38
CA LEU A 73 0.50 -6.35 -0.58
C LEU A 73 -0.31 -5.99 0.66
N ALA A 74 0.21 -6.29 1.86
CA ALA A 74 -0.43 -5.88 3.11
C ALA A 74 -0.32 -4.37 3.29
N SER A 75 0.86 -3.78 3.00
CA SER A 75 1.07 -2.34 3.06
C SER A 75 0.22 -1.57 2.03
N LEU A 76 -0.02 -2.12 0.85
CA LEU A 76 -0.92 -1.54 -0.14
C LEU A 76 -2.37 -1.56 0.35
N ALA A 77 -2.86 -2.68 0.88
CA ALA A 77 -4.22 -2.76 1.40
C ALA A 77 -4.45 -1.76 2.54
N SER A 78 -3.47 -1.62 3.45
CA SER A 78 -3.55 -0.65 4.55
C SER A 78 -3.41 0.81 4.09
N LEU A 79 -2.67 1.07 3.00
CA LEU A 79 -2.63 2.40 2.38
C LEU A 79 -3.98 2.76 1.77
N LEU A 80 -4.62 1.83 1.04
CA LEU A 80 -5.92 2.05 0.42
C LEU A 80 -7.03 2.26 1.46
N LEU A 81 -7.01 1.50 2.57
CA LEU A 81 -7.89 1.75 3.71
C LEU A 81 -7.67 3.15 4.33
N SER A 82 -6.47 3.72 4.19
CA SER A 82 -6.10 5.03 4.74
C SER A 82 -6.01 6.13 3.66
N ALA A 83 -6.54 5.89 2.46
CA ALA A 83 -6.38 6.78 1.32
C ALA A 83 -7.05 8.15 1.54
N ASP A 84 -8.01 8.24 2.47
CA ASP A 84 -8.59 9.50 2.92
C ASP A 84 -7.55 10.50 3.45
N ARG A 85 -6.37 10.04 3.86
CA ARG A 85 -5.31 10.89 4.43
C ARG A 85 -4.38 11.51 3.38
N PHE A 86 -4.47 11.10 2.11
CA PHE A 86 -3.46 11.39 1.10
C PHE A 86 -4.07 11.90 -0.21
N HIS A 87 -3.25 12.59 -1.00
CA HIS A 87 -3.41 12.68 -2.45
C HIS A 87 -2.43 11.67 -3.05
N ILE A 88 -2.92 10.48 -3.36
CA ILE A 88 -2.14 9.41 -3.97
C ILE A 88 -2.06 9.69 -5.46
N GLU A 89 -0.91 10.15 -5.92
CA GLU A 89 -0.69 10.53 -7.32
C GLU A 89 -0.40 9.31 -8.18
N SER A 90 0.44 8.41 -7.67
CA SER A 90 0.76 7.16 -8.35
C SER A 90 1.31 6.12 -7.39
N ILE A 91 0.98 4.87 -7.67
CA ILE A 91 1.59 3.70 -7.05
C ILE A 91 2.28 2.89 -8.14
N VAL A 92 3.61 2.96 -8.14
CA VAL A 92 4.47 2.21 -9.06
C VAL A 92 4.85 0.88 -8.41
N VAL A 93 4.55 -0.22 -9.10
CA VAL A 93 4.73 -1.59 -8.60
C VAL A 93 5.71 -2.38 -9.45
N GLY A 94 6.36 -3.37 -8.85
CA GLY A 94 7.43 -4.14 -9.47
C GLY A 94 8.78 -3.41 -9.52
N SER A 95 8.99 -2.38 -8.70
CA SER A 95 10.24 -1.57 -8.60
C SER A 95 11.41 -2.30 -7.91
N GLY A 96 11.57 -3.59 -8.20
CA GLY A 96 12.64 -4.44 -7.68
C GLY A 96 13.71 -4.78 -8.71
N SER A 97 14.61 -5.71 -8.38
CA SER A 97 15.62 -6.27 -9.30
C SER A 97 15.33 -7.74 -9.63
N PHE A 98 14.05 -8.09 -9.83
CA PHE A 98 13.62 -9.45 -10.10
C PHE A 98 13.56 -9.72 -11.61
N PRO A 99 14.32 -10.69 -12.13
CA PRO A 99 14.20 -11.06 -13.53
C PRO A 99 12.87 -11.77 -13.81
N GLU A 100 12.32 -11.52 -14.98
CA GLU A 100 11.16 -12.23 -15.53
C GLU A 100 9.93 -12.19 -14.60
N ILE A 101 9.60 -11.00 -14.09
CA ILE A 101 8.32 -10.78 -13.41
C ILE A 101 7.23 -10.45 -14.44
N SER A 102 6.03 -10.95 -14.18
CA SER A 102 4.80 -10.59 -14.89
C SER A 102 4.36 -9.21 -14.43
N ASN A 103 3.54 -8.54 -15.25
CA ASN A 103 2.98 -7.25 -14.90
C ASN A 103 2.12 -7.38 -13.61
N PRO A 104 2.54 -6.79 -12.47
CA PRO A 104 1.77 -6.88 -11.23
C PRO A 104 0.51 -6.01 -11.26
N VAL A 105 0.40 -5.05 -12.19
CA VAL A 105 -0.78 -4.18 -12.31
C VAL A 105 -2.03 -4.99 -12.66
N GLU A 106 -1.92 -6.03 -13.50
CA GLU A 106 -3.07 -6.89 -13.85
C GLU A 106 -3.70 -7.52 -12.59
N MET A 107 -2.87 -8.02 -11.68
CA MET A 107 -3.36 -8.57 -10.41
C MET A 107 -4.01 -7.50 -9.54
N ILE A 108 -3.43 -6.29 -9.49
CA ILE A 108 -3.99 -5.16 -8.73
C ILE A 108 -5.36 -4.75 -9.28
N GLU A 109 -5.49 -4.66 -10.60
CA GLU A 109 -6.75 -4.38 -11.30
C GLU A 109 -7.79 -5.47 -11.04
N ASP A 110 -7.37 -6.73 -10.89
CA ASP A 110 -8.29 -7.83 -10.64
C ASP A 110 -8.79 -7.92 -9.18
N ILE A 111 -7.99 -7.50 -8.19
CA ILE A 111 -8.32 -7.69 -6.76
C ILE A 111 -8.33 -6.43 -5.90
N PHE A 112 -7.35 -5.53 -6.04
CA PHE A 112 -7.25 -4.33 -5.20
C PHE A 112 -8.18 -3.22 -5.67
N VAL A 113 -8.28 -2.99 -6.99
CA VAL A 113 -9.17 -1.97 -7.55
C VAL A 113 -10.64 -2.28 -7.22
N PRO A 114 -11.18 -3.49 -7.47
CA PRO A 114 -12.55 -3.82 -7.09
C PRO A 114 -12.79 -3.76 -5.58
N ALA A 115 -11.79 -4.13 -4.76
CA ALA A 115 -11.89 -4.02 -3.30
C ALA A 115 -11.98 -2.55 -2.85
N TYR A 116 -11.19 -1.68 -3.47
CA TYR A 116 -11.22 -0.24 -3.19
C TYR A 116 -12.54 0.38 -3.66
N GLU A 117 -12.99 0.10 -4.88
CA GLU A 117 -14.27 0.59 -5.39
C GLU A 117 -15.45 0.14 -4.51
N ALA A 118 -15.48 -1.12 -4.11
CA ALA A 118 -16.48 -1.63 -3.18
C ALA A 118 -16.42 -0.89 -1.84
N HIS A 119 -15.20 -0.68 -1.31
CA HIS A 119 -15.00 0.10 -0.10
C HIS A 119 -15.60 1.50 -0.23
N LEU A 120 -15.29 2.23 -1.30
CA LEU A 120 -15.83 3.58 -1.56
C LEU A 120 -17.36 3.62 -1.63
N GLN A 121 -17.97 2.66 -2.32
CA GLN A 121 -19.44 2.58 -2.46
C GLN A 121 -20.14 2.34 -1.12
N GLY A 122 -19.49 1.60 -0.21
CA GLY A 122 -20.01 1.30 1.12
C GLY A 122 -19.79 2.39 2.16
N LEU A 123 -19.02 3.45 1.88
CA LEU A 123 -18.77 4.53 2.83
C LEU A 123 -20.00 5.44 2.97
N ALA A 124 -20.45 5.63 4.20
CA ALA A 124 -21.56 6.53 4.54
C ALA A 124 -21.12 8.00 4.71
N ASP A 125 -19.82 8.28 4.77
CA ASP A 125 -19.27 9.54 5.26
C ASP A 125 -18.83 10.50 4.14
N PRO A 126 -19.51 11.65 3.95
CA PRO A 126 -19.11 12.68 3.00
C PRO A 126 -17.92 13.54 3.47
N ASP A 127 -17.52 13.48 4.74
CA ASP A 127 -16.53 14.39 5.34
C ASP A 127 -15.07 13.94 5.14
N HIS A 128 -14.86 12.72 4.65
CA HIS A 128 -13.55 12.18 4.30
C HIS A 128 -13.50 11.74 2.83
N PRO A 129 -13.25 12.65 1.87
CA PRO A 129 -13.29 12.29 0.47
C PRO A 129 -12.06 11.46 0.11
N TYR A 130 -12.23 10.16 -0.01
CA TYR A 130 -11.31 9.28 -0.70
C TYR A 130 -11.23 9.69 -2.18
N GLN A 131 -10.09 9.42 -2.84
CA GLN A 131 -10.01 9.58 -4.29
C GLN A 131 -10.88 8.52 -4.98
N PRO A 132 -11.65 8.86 -6.01
CA PRO A 132 -12.48 7.88 -6.71
C PRO A 132 -11.64 6.85 -7.47
N GLU A 133 -10.42 7.21 -7.86
CA GLU A 133 -9.53 6.39 -8.65
C GLU A 133 -8.09 6.55 -8.13
N ILE A 134 -7.32 5.47 -8.16
CA ILE A 134 -5.90 5.43 -7.80
C ILE A 134 -5.13 4.94 -9.02
N GLN A 135 -4.11 5.69 -9.42
CA GLN A 135 -3.28 5.32 -10.56
C GLN A 135 -2.25 4.27 -10.15
N PHE A 136 -2.28 3.12 -10.82
CA PHE A 136 -1.25 2.09 -10.71
C PHE A 136 -0.40 2.05 -11.99
N GLN A 137 0.91 1.90 -11.83
CA GLN A 137 1.85 1.83 -12.95
C GLN A 137 2.82 0.67 -12.77
N TRP A 138 3.19 0.00 -13.86
CA TRP A 138 4.26 -0.97 -13.83
C TRP A 138 5.60 -0.25 -13.92
N SER A 139 6.49 -0.51 -12.96
CA SER A 139 7.82 0.09 -12.88
C SER A 139 8.61 0.03 -14.18
N SER A 140 9.21 1.16 -14.57
CA SER A 140 10.08 1.22 -15.75
C SER A 140 11.39 0.43 -15.60
N VAL A 141 11.76 0.05 -14.37
CA VAL A 141 13.00 -0.70 -14.14
C VAL A 141 12.82 -2.21 -14.31
N THR A 142 11.58 -2.70 -14.43
CA THR A 142 11.28 -4.12 -14.66
C THR A 142 10.34 -4.36 -15.84
N SER A 143 9.60 -3.33 -16.28
CA SER A 143 8.73 -3.43 -17.45
C SER A 143 9.53 -3.77 -18.72
N ALA A 144 8.83 -4.35 -19.70
CA ALA A 144 9.42 -4.89 -20.94
C ALA A 144 10.42 -6.06 -20.74
N GLY A 145 10.37 -6.75 -19.60
CA GLY A 145 11.17 -7.95 -19.33
C GLY A 145 12.66 -7.68 -19.13
N ARG A 146 13.06 -6.42 -18.90
CA ARG A 146 14.44 -6.02 -18.62
C ARG A 146 14.53 -5.52 -17.19
N VAL A 147 15.53 -5.99 -16.46
CA VAL A 147 15.89 -5.42 -15.16
C VAL A 147 16.92 -4.33 -15.37
N ASN A 148 16.52 -3.07 -15.20
CA ASN A 148 17.42 -1.92 -15.25
C ASN A 148 17.99 -1.66 -13.85
N LYS A 149 19.32 -1.53 -13.75
CA LYS A 149 19.99 -1.05 -12.54
C LYS A 149 20.48 0.37 -12.72
N PHE A 150 20.60 1.09 -11.61
CA PHE A 150 21.19 2.41 -11.60
C PHE A 150 22.67 2.36 -11.98
N GLN A 151 23.11 3.31 -12.78
CA GLN A 151 24.50 3.46 -13.20
C GLN A 151 24.93 4.90 -12.94
N LYS A 152 25.78 5.11 -11.92
CA LYS A 152 26.26 6.46 -11.53
C LYS A 152 26.91 7.24 -12.67
N SER A 153 27.48 6.53 -13.66
CA SER A 153 28.10 7.11 -14.86
C SER A 153 27.11 7.53 -15.95
N ARG A 154 25.87 7.01 -15.98
CA ARG A 154 24.84 7.42 -16.93
C ARG A 154 24.28 8.78 -16.50
N SER A 155 24.08 9.67 -17.47
CA SER A 155 23.56 11.02 -17.24
C SER A 155 22.07 11.02 -16.89
N TYR A 156 21.32 10.10 -17.51
CA TYR A 156 19.85 10.04 -17.47
C TYR A 156 19.18 11.33 -17.94
N GLU A 157 19.81 12.11 -18.83
CA GLU A 157 19.15 13.26 -19.48
C GLU A 157 17.92 12.82 -20.27
N ASP A 158 18.02 11.67 -20.96
CA ASP A 158 16.92 11.01 -21.65
C ASP A 158 16.27 9.96 -20.73
N LEU A 159 14.97 10.15 -20.47
CA LEU A 159 14.10 9.27 -19.68
C LEU A 159 13.10 8.47 -20.54
N SER A 160 13.31 8.36 -21.85
CA SER A 160 12.40 7.60 -22.73
C SER A 160 12.22 6.13 -22.33
N ASP A 161 13.22 5.52 -21.69
CA ASP A 161 13.13 4.17 -21.11
C ASP A 161 12.52 4.14 -19.68
N PHE A 162 12.21 5.31 -19.10
CA PHE A 162 11.85 5.49 -17.69
C PHE A 162 10.60 6.35 -17.52
N GLU A 163 9.48 5.94 -18.12
CA GLU A 163 8.21 6.67 -18.11
C GLU A 163 7.72 7.01 -16.70
N THR A 164 7.72 6.05 -15.78
CA THR A 164 7.36 6.26 -14.35
C THR A 164 8.20 7.35 -13.68
N VAL A 165 9.49 7.44 -14.03
CA VAL A 165 10.39 8.51 -13.52
C VAL A 165 10.06 9.84 -14.21
N SER A 166 9.83 9.83 -15.52
CA SER A 166 9.45 11.03 -16.30
C SER A 166 8.17 11.65 -15.76
N SER A 167 7.14 10.85 -15.51
CA SER A 167 5.87 11.32 -14.95
C SER A 167 6.05 11.95 -13.57
N LEU A 168 6.90 11.38 -12.72
CA LEU A 168 7.22 11.98 -11.42
C LEU A 168 8.01 13.30 -11.55
N VAL A 169 8.93 13.42 -12.52
CA VAL A 169 9.63 14.68 -12.81
C VAL A 169 8.64 15.79 -13.19
N GLU A 170 7.70 15.47 -14.09
CA GLU A 170 6.66 16.40 -14.53
C GLU A 170 5.80 16.85 -13.36
N TYR A 171 5.30 15.91 -12.56
CA TYR A 171 4.47 16.22 -11.39
C TYR A 171 5.22 17.08 -10.35
N ALA A 172 6.43 16.67 -9.99
CA ALA A 172 7.24 17.31 -8.95
C ALA A 172 7.71 18.72 -9.34
N THR A 173 7.70 19.07 -10.63
CA THR A 173 8.10 20.41 -11.07
C THR A 173 7.20 21.50 -10.46
N ASP A 174 5.92 21.22 -10.27
CA ASP A 174 4.93 22.19 -9.77
C ASP A 174 4.34 21.83 -8.40
N HIS A 175 4.58 20.62 -7.89
CA HIS A 175 3.94 20.12 -6.66
C HIS A 175 4.95 19.49 -5.70
N GLU A 176 4.83 19.82 -4.40
CA GLU A 176 5.52 19.06 -3.35
C GLU A 176 4.99 17.63 -3.32
N VAL A 177 5.91 16.65 -3.27
CA VAL A 177 5.57 15.22 -3.30
C VAL A 177 6.47 14.42 -2.35
N TYR A 178 5.86 13.51 -1.61
CA TYR A 178 6.54 12.54 -0.77
C TYR A 178 6.68 11.22 -1.53
N VAL A 179 7.91 10.85 -1.86
CA VAL A 179 8.22 9.61 -2.58
C VAL A 179 8.45 8.49 -1.56
N LEU A 180 7.46 7.63 -1.39
CA LEU A 180 7.49 6.50 -0.45
C LEU A 180 8.17 5.30 -1.13
N VAL A 181 9.25 4.81 -0.55
CA VAL A 181 10.06 3.73 -1.14
C VAL A 181 9.98 2.48 -0.28
N TRP A 182 9.27 1.47 -0.79
CA TRP A 182 9.01 0.17 -0.14
C TRP A 182 10.01 -0.90 -0.60
N GLY A 183 10.62 -0.71 -1.79
CA GLY A 183 11.63 -1.61 -2.34
C GLY A 183 12.99 -0.94 -2.62
N ALA A 184 13.56 -1.24 -3.80
CA ALA A 184 14.86 -0.70 -4.20
C ALA A 184 14.82 0.81 -4.49
N LEU A 185 15.96 1.49 -4.32
CA LEU A 185 16.11 2.92 -4.60
C LEU A 185 16.46 3.22 -6.07
N THR A 186 16.30 2.27 -7.00
CA THR A 186 16.72 2.43 -8.40
C THR A 186 16.03 3.61 -9.08
N GLU A 187 14.70 3.67 -9.08
CA GLU A 187 13.94 4.78 -9.68
C GLU A 187 14.18 6.12 -8.96
N PRO A 188 14.19 6.19 -7.61
CA PRO A 188 14.64 7.39 -6.90
C PRO A 188 16.06 7.86 -7.28
N ALA A 189 17.00 6.96 -7.50
CA ALA A 189 18.36 7.32 -7.90
C ALA A 189 18.42 7.88 -9.33
N ILE A 190 17.68 7.27 -10.26
CA ILE A 190 17.52 7.75 -11.64
C ILE A 190 16.89 9.14 -11.64
N LEU A 191 15.82 9.33 -10.87
CA LEU A 191 15.13 10.62 -10.69
C LEU A 191 16.10 11.71 -10.22
N VAL A 192 16.79 11.49 -9.10
CA VAL A 192 17.73 12.47 -8.55
C VAL A 192 18.85 12.78 -9.53
N LYS A 193 19.41 11.75 -10.17
CA LYS A 193 20.48 11.92 -11.16
C LYS A 193 20.02 12.71 -12.39
N HIS A 194 18.83 12.42 -12.91
CA HIS A 194 18.23 13.17 -14.01
C HIS A 194 18.07 14.64 -13.65
N LEU A 195 17.40 14.94 -12.54
CA LEU A 195 17.09 16.30 -12.12
C LEU A 195 18.36 17.14 -11.86
N GLN A 196 19.40 16.51 -11.30
CA GLN A 196 20.70 17.17 -11.14
C GLN A 196 21.39 17.44 -12.47
N THR A 197 21.30 16.52 -13.41
CA THR A 197 21.95 16.64 -14.72
C THR A 197 21.26 17.68 -15.59
N THR A 198 19.93 17.75 -15.57
CA THR A 198 19.13 18.75 -16.30
C THR A 198 19.04 20.09 -15.58
N GLY A 199 19.48 20.16 -14.32
CA GLY A 199 19.41 21.38 -13.51
C GLY A 199 17.99 21.74 -13.04
N ASN A 200 17.05 20.80 -13.06
CA ASN A 200 15.68 21.00 -12.59
C ASN A 200 15.62 21.06 -11.05
N ARG A 201 16.00 22.22 -10.51
CA ARG A 201 16.00 22.50 -9.07
C ARG A 201 14.60 22.57 -8.47
N ALA A 202 13.61 23.05 -9.21
CA ALA A 202 12.23 23.15 -8.74
C ALA A 202 11.69 21.78 -8.31
N ALA A 203 11.84 20.77 -9.16
CA ALA A 203 11.45 19.40 -8.81
C ALA A 203 12.27 18.83 -7.64
N LEU A 204 13.59 19.05 -7.59
CA LEU A 204 14.42 18.58 -6.47
C LEU A 204 13.97 19.16 -5.12
N ASP A 205 13.59 20.44 -5.07
CA ASP A 205 13.16 21.11 -3.85
C ASP A 205 11.79 20.60 -3.36
N ASN A 206 10.94 20.18 -4.29
CA ASN A 206 9.61 19.64 -4.07
C ASN A 206 9.59 18.16 -3.67
N ILE A 207 10.67 17.41 -3.91
CA ILE A 207 10.73 15.97 -3.59
C ILE A 207 11.25 15.75 -2.17
N THR A 208 10.51 14.95 -1.39
CA THR A 208 11.01 14.32 -0.15
C THR A 208 10.90 12.81 -0.26
N ILE A 209 12.03 12.11 -0.29
CA ILE A 209 12.06 10.65 -0.30
C ILE A 209 11.88 10.14 1.13
N VAL A 210 10.95 9.22 1.35
CA VAL A 210 10.74 8.52 2.63
C VAL A 210 10.98 7.04 2.40
N SER A 211 12.12 6.54 2.89
CA SER A 211 12.56 5.17 2.62
C SER A 211 12.45 4.30 3.87
N HIS A 212 11.92 3.10 3.67
CA HIS A 212 11.94 2.01 4.64
C HIS A 212 13.03 0.98 4.28
N TRP A 213 13.71 0.49 5.32
CA TRP A 213 14.65 -0.63 5.26
C TRP A 213 15.78 -0.55 4.22
N SER A 214 16.21 0.65 3.83
CA SER A 214 17.38 0.84 2.97
C SER A 214 18.69 1.12 3.74
N LYS A 215 18.59 1.33 5.06
CA LYS A 215 19.70 1.44 6.01
C LYS A 215 19.18 1.13 7.39
N SER A 216 19.75 0.16 8.12
CA SER A 216 19.37 -0.20 9.49
C SER A 216 20.60 -0.59 10.31
N TYR A 217 20.61 -0.18 11.58
CA TYR A 217 21.59 -0.57 12.59
C TYR A 217 21.05 -1.65 13.55
N VAL A 218 19.74 -1.95 13.46
CA VAL A 218 19.06 -2.90 14.36
C VAL A 218 18.75 -4.21 13.65
N MET A 219 18.46 -4.21 12.35
CA MET A 219 18.09 -5.42 11.62
C MET A 219 18.67 -5.53 10.21
N SER A 220 19.23 -6.69 9.89
CA SER A 220 19.66 -7.08 8.55
C SER A 220 19.34 -8.55 8.28
N MET A 221 19.48 -8.98 7.03
CA MET A 221 19.36 -10.38 6.63
C MET A 221 20.39 -11.30 7.31
N HIS A 222 21.55 -10.75 7.68
CA HIS A 222 22.66 -11.46 8.32
C HIS A 222 23.15 -10.64 9.51
N GLN A 223 22.66 -10.96 10.72
CA GLN A 223 22.88 -10.14 11.93
C GLN A 223 24.36 -9.81 12.20
N GLU A 224 25.30 -10.65 11.78
CA GLU A 224 26.74 -10.38 11.90
C GLU A 224 27.21 -9.20 11.03
N GLU A 225 26.57 -8.94 9.89
CA GLU A 225 26.91 -7.83 8.98
C GLU A 225 26.46 -6.47 9.51
N LEU A 226 25.49 -6.41 10.44
CA LEU A 226 25.06 -5.16 11.09
C LEU A 226 26.19 -4.48 11.84
N LYS A 227 27.18 -5.25 12.30
CA LYS A 227 28.34 -4.73 13.02
C LYS A 227 29.24 -3.90 12.12
N THR A 228 29.15 -4.06 10.80
CA THR A 228 30.10 -3.48 9.83
C THR A 228 29.45 -2.68 8.72
N ASP A 229 28.20 -2.97 8.35
CA ASP A 229 27.52 -2.30 7.24
C ASP A 229 26.01 -2.13 7.49
N PRO A 230 25.53 -0.92 7.87
CA PRO A 230 24.10 -0.67 8.06
C PRO A 230 23.31 -0.70 6.75
N PHE A 231 23.96 -0.73 5.60
CA PHE A 231 23.32 -0.85 4.28
C PHE A 231 23.16 -2.30 3.81
N ALA A 232 23.55 -3.28 4.64
CA ALA A 232 23.40 -4.72 4.34
C ALA A 232 21.95 -5.24 4.51
N VAL A 233 20.97 -4.45 4.07
CA VAL A 233 19.53 -4.70 4.17
C VAL A 233 18.93 -4.95 2.77
N THR A 234 17.80 -5.66 2.70
CA THR A 234 17.24 -6.20 1.45
C THR A 234 17.06 -5.13 0.37
N ASN A 235 16.35 -4.04 0.70
CA ASN A 235 16.03 -2.96 -0.23
C ASN A 235 17.27 -2.27 -0.81
N CYS A 236 18.31 -2.11 0.02
CA CYS A 236 19.58 -1.56 -0.44
C CYS A 236 20.39 -2.57 -1.26
N ARG A 237 20.32 -3.87 -0.96
CA ARG A 237 21.07 -4.92 -1.68
C ARG A 237 20.58 -5.15 -3.11
N MET A 238 19.29 -4.94 -3.38
CA MET A 238 18.73 -5.11 -4.72
C MET A 238 19.46 -4.23 -5.76
N ASP A 239 19.71 -2.97 -5.39
CA ASP A 239 20.52 -2.03 -6.17
C ASP A 239 21.35 -1.14 -5.24
N ARG A 240 22.53 -1.67 -4.87
CA ARG A 240 23.41 -1.00 -3.90
C ARG A 240 23.93 0.32 -4.40
N ASP A 241 24.22 0.44 -5.70
CA ASP A 241 24.73 1.69 -6.27
C ASP A 241 23.66 2.78 -6.23
N ALA A 242 22.40 2.44 -6.52
CA ALA A 242 21.27 3.35 -6.37
C ALA A 242 21.10 3.81 -4.91
N CYS A 243 21.07 2.84 -3.99
CA CYS A 243 20.90 3.10 -2.57
C CYS A 243 21.99 4.03 -2.02
N MET A 244 23.26 3.71 -2.30
CA MET A 244 24.39 4.54 -1.88
C MET A 244 24.34 5.93 -2.52
N TYR A 245 23.98 6.03 -3.80
CA TYR A 245 23.87 7.31 -4.49
C TYR A 245 22.86 8.25 -3.83
N VAL A 246 21.64 7.77 -3.55
CA VAL A 246 20.59 8.62 -2.95
C VAL A 246 21.00 9.06 -1.54
N HIS A 247 21.59 8.18 -0.74
CA HIS A 247 22.11 8.53 0.60
C HIS A 247 23.27 9.53 0.53
N GLU A 248 24.20 9.38 -0.42
CA GLU A 248 25.28 10.35 -0.67
C GLU A 248 24.72 11.72 -1.06
N GLN A 249 23.73 11.76 -1.98
CA GLN A 249 23.10 13.01 -2.40
C GLN A 249 22.35 13.69 -1.25
N ALA A 250 21.66 12.92 -0.41
CA ALA A 250 20.97 13.47 0.75
C ALA A 250 21.92 14.04 1.79
N ALA A 251 23.03 13.35 2.08
CA ALA A 251 24.06 13.82 3.00
C ALA A 251 24.73 15.12 2.52
N GLN A 252 24.81 15.32 1.20
CA GLN A 252 25.31 16.55 0.56
C GLN A 252 24.27 17.67 0.47
N GLY A 253 23.01 17.42 0.89
CA GLY A 253 21.91 18.38 0.80
C GLY A 253 21.37 18.56 -0.61
N ASN A 254 21.63 17.61 -1.52
CA ASN A 254 21.16 17.68 -2.91
C ASN A 254 19.73 17.16 -3.11
N VAL A 255 19.22 16.36 -2.16
CA VAL A 255 17.85 15.83 -2.12
C VAL A 255 17.43 15.63 -0.66
N LYS A 256 16.14 15.70 -0.35
CA LYS A 256 15.60 15.35 0.97
C LYS A 256 15.36 13.83 1.05
N LEU A 257 15.94 13.17 2.05
CA LEU A 257 15.73 11.76 2.36
C LEU A 257 15.46 11.57 3.85
N VAL A 258 14.30 11.02 4.17
CA VAL A 258 13.97 10.49 5.48
C VAL A 258 14.22 8.98 5.47
N GLN A 259 15.15 8.53 6.32
CA GLN A 259 15.42 7.11 6.54
C GLN A 259 14.72 6.60 7.80
N LEU A 260 13.86 5.60 7.64
CA LEU A 260 13.07 5.01 8.72
C LEU A 260 13.74 3.81 9.39
N GLY A 261 14.73 3.18 8.76
CA GLY A 261 15.32 1.95 9.29
C GLY A 261 14.34 0.77 9.20
N SER A 262 14.38 -0.12 10.19
CA SER A 262 13.50 -1.29 10.28
C SER A 262 12.23 -1.06 11.10
N VAL A 263 11.83 0.20 11.32
CA VAL A 263 10.70 0.54 12.20
C VAL A 263 9.37 -0.05 11.75
N GLY A 264 9.21 -0.33 10.46
CA GLY A 264 8.06 -1.06 9.94
C GLY A 264 8.00 -2.49 10.48
N GLN A 265 9.03 -3.27 10.19
CA GLN A 265 9.10 -4.68 10.59
C GLN A 265 9.21 -4.85 12.12
N THR A 266 10.17 -4.19 12.76
CA THR A 266 10.41 -4.34 14.22
C THR A 266 9.53 -3.47 15.11
N GLY A 267 8.84 -2.48 14.53
CA GLY A 267 7.93 -1.59 15.25
C GLY A 267 6.47 -1.97 15.00
N ILE A 268 5.96 -1.74 13.78
CA ILE A 268 4.54 -1.98 13.46
C ILE A 268 4.21 -3.47 13.54
N VAL A 269 4.91 -4.31 12.78
CA VAL A 269 4.57 -5.75 12.69
C VAL A 269 4.77 -6.44 14.03
N ASP A 270 5.88 -6.15 14.72
CA ASP A 270 6.16 -6.67 16.07
C ASP A 270 5.29 -6.05 17.18
N GLY A 271 4.72 -4.86 16.97
CA GLY A 271 3.80 -4.22 17.90
C GLY A 271 2.36 -4.72 17.75
N SER A 272 1.98 -5.16 16.55
CA SER A 272 0.68 -5.74 16.24
C SER A 272 0.57 -7.23 16.59
N ILE A 273 1.60 -7.78 17.24
CA ILE A 273 1.61 -9.16 17.72
C ILE A 273 0.40 -9.40 18.64
N ASN A 274 -0.43 -10.39 18.29
CA ASN A 274 -1.62 -10.78 19.05
C ASN A 274 -2.70 -9.69 19.10
N TYR A 275 -2.77 -8.80 18.10
CA TYR A 275 -3.89 -7.88 18.00
C TYR A 275 -5.24 -8.65 18.02
N PRO A 276 -6.11 -8.40 19.02
CA PRO A 276 -7.21 -9.33 19.35
C PRO A 276 -8.36 -9.31 18.35
N ARG A 277 -8.49 -8.25 17.55
CA ARG A 277 -9.58 -8.05 16.60
C ARG A 277 -9.15 -8.34 15.15
N ILE A 278 -8.04 -9.04 14.94
CA ILE A 278 -7.49 -9.24 13.58
C ILE A 278 -8.50 -9.89 12.62
N GLN A 279 -9.34 -10.82 13.10
CA GLN A 279 -10.32 -11.50 12.26
C GLN A 279 -11.46 -10.59 11.78
N ALA A 280 -11.70 -9.45 12.44
CA ALA A 280 -12.74 -8.51 12.02
C ALA A 280 -12.39 -7.80 10.70
N PHE A 281 -11.13 -7.80 10.28
CA PHE A 281 -10.75 -7.31 8.95
C PHE A 281 -11.34 -8.17 7.81
N ALA A 282 -11.64 -9.44 8.06
CA ALA A 282 -12.18 -10.34 7.03
C ALA A 282 -13.61 -9.98 6.57
N GLU A 283 -14.27 -9.05 7.26
CA GLU A 283 -15.63 -8.58 6.97
C GLU A 283 -15.66 -7.50 5.88
N ASN A 284 -14.51 -7.10 5.32
CA ASN A 284 -14.39 -6.11 4.26
C ASN A 284 -13.39 -6.57 3.18
N PRO A 285 -13.61 -6.33 1.87
CA PRO A 285 -12.69 -6.75 0.81
C PRO A 285 -11.24 -6.30 0.99
N LEU A 286 -10.98 -5.03 1.32
CA LEU A 286 -9.62 -4.54 1.56
C LEU A 286 -9.03 -5.13 2.85
N GLY A 287 -9.86 -5.29 3.89
CA GLY A 287 -9.44 -5.94 5.12
C GLY A 287 -9.08 -7.43 4.92
N GLN A 288 -9.82 -8.14 4.07
CA GLN A 288 -9.50 -9.52 3.67
C GLN A 288 -8.14 -9.59 2.98
N ILE A 289 -7.86 -8.69 2.02
CA ILE A 289 -6.57 -8.64 1.33
C ILE A 289 -5.44 -8.33 2.33
N PHE A 290 -5.63 -7.33 3.19
CA PHE A 290 -4.69 -6.98 4.25
C PHE A 290 -4.35 -8.21 5.12
N MET A 291 -5.34 -9.03 5.47
CA MET A 291 -5.12 -10.24 6.24
C MET A 291 -4.42 -11.39 5.48
N SER A 292 -4.60 -11.43 4.16
CA SER A 292 -4.28 -12.58 3.31
C SER A 292 -2.91 -12.52 2.64
N ALA A 293 -2.40 -11.31 2.39
CA ALA A 293 -1.15 -11.02 1.69
C ALA A 293 0.06 -11.87 2.14
N LYS A 294 0.67 -11.51 3.27
CA LYS A 294 1.81 -12.21 3.87
C LYS A 294 1.67 -12.19 5.37
N SER A 295 2.02 -13.32 5.98
CA SER A 295 2.19 -13.39 7.42
C SER A 295 3.65 -13.59 7.81
N TYR A 296 4.21 -12.70 8.64
CA TYR A 296 5.44 -12.94 9.40
C TYR A 296 5.07 -13.34 10.84
N ASN A 297 5.51 -14.52 11.28
CA ASN A 297 5.11 -15.09 12.57
C ASN A 297 3.59 -15.06 12.81
N ASN A 298 2.82 -15.48 11.78
CA ASN A 298 1.34 -15.54 11.81
C ASN A 298 0.68 -14.17 12.00
N LYS A 299 1.25 -13.10 11.40
CA LYS A 299 0.76 -11.71 11.47
C LYS A 299 1.08 -10.95 10.20
N GLN A 300 0.25 -9.98 9.88
CA GLN A 300 0.26 -9.19 8.66
C GLN A 300 1.53 -8.36 8.61
N ASP A 301 2.30 -8.59 7.54
CA ASP A 301 3.59 -7.95 7.35
C ASP A 301 3.39 -6.62 6.61
N GLN A 302 2.91 -5.59 7.32
CA GLN A 302 2.74 -4.24 6.78
C GLN A 302 3.97 -3.37 7.03
N SER A 303 5.16 -3.91 6.82
CA SER A 303 6.41 -3.26 7.20
C SER A 303 6.57 -1.89 6.51
N ASP A 304 6.29 -1.83 5.22
CA ASP A 304 6.53 -0.66 4.39
C ASP A 304 5.50 0.46 4.62
N ALA A 305 4.41 0.12 5.31
CA ALA A 305 3.41 1.08 5.78
C ALA A 305 3.99 2.14 6.71
N ALA A 306 5.14 1.88 7.34
CA ALA A 306 5.86 2.90 8.12
C ALA A 306 6.12 4.18 7.31
N THR A 307 6.32 4.08 5.99
CA THR A 307 6.58 5.24 5.12
C THR A 307 5.43 6.23 5.05
N TYR A 308 4.18 5.80 5.25
CA TYR A 308 3.03 6.69 5.29
C TYR A 308 2.44 6.87 6.70
N TRP A 309 2.67 5.94 7.65
CA TRP A 309 2.23 6.12 9.03
C TRP A 309 2.95 7.26 9.75
N VAL A 310 4.16 7.63 9.31
CA VAL A 310 4.87 8.83 9.81
C VAL A 310 4.09 10.13 9.65
N PHE A 311 3.07 10.19 8.79
CA PHE A 311 2.19 11.35 8.60
C PHE A 311 1.00 11.40 9.57
N ALA A 312 0.67 10.32 10.28
CA ALA A 312 -0.50 10.23 11.14
C ALA A 312 -0.28 10.93 12.50
N SER A 313 -0.34 12.26 12.50
CA SER A 313 -0.13 13.07 13.71
C SER A 313 -1.19 12.89 14.78
N ASP A 314 -2.41 12.53 14.38
CA ASP A 314 -3.50 12.13 15.26
C ASP A 314 -3.16 10.86 16.07
N LEU A 315 -2.34 9.96 15.51
CA LEU A 315 -1.83 8.78 16.20
C LEU A 315 -0.50 9.04 16.93
N GLY A 316 -0.03 10.29 16.93
CA GLY A 316 1.21 10.69 17.59
C GLY A 316 2.48 10.50 16.75
N PHE A 317 2.38 10.15 15.46
CA PHE A 317 3.50 10.20 14.53
C PHE A 317 3.78 11.64 14.06
N ASP A 318 4.98 11.90 13.54
CA ASP A 318 5.34 13.25 13.08
C ASP A 318 6.59 13.17 12.20
N LEU A 319 6.40 13.21 10.88
CA LEU A 319 7.48 13.17 9.90
C LEU A 319 8.51 14.28 10.13
N LYS A 320 8.11 15.45 10.66
CA LYS A 320 9.02 16.60 10.87
C LYS A 320 10.10 16.33 11.91
N ARG A 321 9.97 15.26 12.70
CA ARG A 321 10.97 14.83 13.69
C ARG A 321 12.09 13.98 13.10
N TYR A 322 12.03 13.68 11.81
CA TYR A 322 13.02 12.87 11.12
C TYR A 322 14.01 13.76 10.36
N PRO A 323 15.32 13.50 10.45
CA PRO A 323 16.31 14.15 9.59
C PRO A 323 16.00 13.87 8.12
N THR A 324 16.16 14.89 7.28
CA THR A 324 15.92 14.81 5.82
C THR A 324 17.22 14.64 5.03
N ASN A 325 18.32 14.28 5.68
CA ASN A 325 19.65 14.11 5.07
C ASN A 325 20.06 12.63 4.96
N GLY A 326 19.11 11.70 5.14
CA GLY A 326 19.38 10.27 5.18
C GLY A 326 20.04 9.77 6.47
N ASP A 327 20.25 10.64 7.47
CA ASP A 327 20.89 10.24 8.72
C ASP A 327 20.00 9.31 9.55
N LEU A 328 20.64 8.30 10.10
CA LEU A 328 20.08 7.33 11.01
C LEU A 328 21.22 6.83 11.88
N THR A 329 21.01 6.81 13.19
CA THR A 329 21.89 6.16 14.15
C THR A 329 21.14 5.03 14.84
N ARG A 330 21.86 4.08 15.43
CA ARG A 330 21.25 3.00 16.21
C ARG A 330 20.30 3.50 17.29
N ALA A 331 20.69 4.52 18.05
CA ALA A 331 19.85 5.10 19.10
C ALA A 331 18.57 5.75 18.56
N MET A 332 18.66 6.44 17.42
CA MET A 332 17.48 7.00 16.75
C MET A 332 16.53 5.89 16.29
N GLU A 333 17.08 4.83 15.67
CA GLU A 333 16.28 3.70 15.20
C GLU A 333 15.59 2.96 16.34
N GLU A 334 16.32 2.60 17.41
CA GLU A 334 15.75 1.94 18.60
C GLU A 334 14.63 2.79 19.22
N GLN A 335 14.82 4.10 19.37
CA GLN A 335 13.78 4.99 19.89
C GLN A 335 12.52 4.99 19.01
N ARG A 336 12.69 5.00 17.68
CA ARG A 336 11.57 4.98 16.74
C ARG A 336 10.87 3.63 16.75
N ILE A 337 11.61 2.53 16.80
CA ILE A 337 11.07 1.16 16.91
C ILE A 337 10.15 1.08 18.12
N GLU A 338 10.61 1.50 19.30
CA GLU A 338 9.79 1.47 20.52
C GLU A 338 8.52 2.33 20.38
N LYS A 339 8.62 3.49 19.74
CA LYS A 339 7.46 4.34 19.46
C LYS A 339 6.45 3.67 18.52
N PHE A 340 6.91 3.15 17.38
CA PHE A 340 6.04 2.44 16.43
C PHE A 340 5.40 1.21 17.08
N LYS A 341 6.16 0.46 17.87
CA LYS A 341 5.67 -0.70 18.60
C LYS A 341 4.58 -0.35 19.61
N ALA A 342 4.77 0.73 20.37
CA ALA A 342 3.78 1.21 21.33
C ALA A 342 2.48 1.71 20.66
N LEU A 343 2.59 2.27 19.44
CA LEU A 343 1.45 2.80 18.69
C LEU A 343 0.78 1.79 17.75
N ALA A 344 1.40 0.63 17.53
CA ALA A 344 0.91 -0.38 16.60
C ALA A 344 -0.54 -0.84 16.88
N PRO A 345 -0.98 -1.07 18.13
CA PRO A 345 -2.40 -1.37 18.39
C PRO A 345 -3.35 -0.27 17.92
N ALA A 346 -2.99 1.01 18.12
CA ALA A 346 -3.79 2.14 17.68
C ALA A 346 -3.82 2.27 16.14
N VAL A 347 -2.72 1.92 15.46
CA VAL A 347 -2.68 1.78 13.99
C VAL A 347 -3.65 0.70 13.53
N MET A 348 -3.64 -0.47 14.18
CA MET A 348 -4.55 -1.57 13.84
C MET A 348 -6.02 -1.22 14.09
N ASP A 349 -6.34 -0.58 15.22
CA ASP A 349 -7.68 -0.08 15.50
C ASP A 349 -8.12 0.95 14.45
N ASN A 350 -7.24 1.89 14.08
CA ASN A 350 -7.54 2.91 13.06
C ASN A 350 -7.84 2.32 11.68
N LEU A 351 -7.07 1.30 11.28
CA LEU A 351 -7.29 0.54 10.05
C LEU A 351 -8.58 -0.27 10.10
N LEU A 352 -8.87 -0.91 11.23
CA LEU A 352 -10.07 -1.72 11.39
C LEU A 352 -11.32 -0.83 11.37
N ASP A 353 -11.28 0.30 12.05
CA ASP A 353 -12.39 1.27 12.04
C ASP A 353 -12.65 1.79 10.62
N ARG A 354 -11.60 2.02 9.81
CA ARG A 354 -11.73 2.34 8.38
C ARG A 354 -12.39 1.20 7.61
N ALA A 355 -11.89 -0.02 7.77
CA ALA A 355 -12.47 -1.19 7.11
C ALA A 355 -13.96 -1.40 7.47
N GLN A 356 -14.33 -1.18 8.73
CA GLN A 356 -15.71 -1.33 9.24
C GLN A 356 -16.61 -0.11 8.97
N ALA A 357 -16.06 1.03 8.56
CA ALA A 357 -16.84 2.20 8.15
C ALA A 357 -17.55 2.01 6.80
N SER A 358 -17.11 1.01 6.02
CA SER A 358 -17.71 0.65 4.75
C SER A 358 -18.59 -0.59 4.89
N GLU A 359 -19.82 -0.53 4.37
CA GLU A 359 -20.75 -1.68 4.29
C GLU A 359 -20.42 -2.64 3.12
N ALA A 360 -19.22 -2.57 2.55
CA ALA A 360 -18.81 -3.43 1.45
C ALA A 360 -18.75 -4.90 1.85
N GLU A 361 -19.48 -5.75 1.12
CA GLU A 361 -19.47 -7.19 1.33
C GLU A 361 -18.11 -7.81 0.99
N PRO A 362 -17.58 -8.74 1.82
CA PRO A 362 -16.33 -9.43 1.55
C PRO A 362 -16.35 -10.24 0.24
N PHE A 363 -15.17 -10.51 -0.32
CA PHE A 363 -15.06 -11.49 -1.39
C PHE A 363 -15.26 -12.92 -0.87
N PRO A 364 -15.69 -13.86 -1.73
CA PRO A 364 -15.59 -15.28 -1.41
C PRO A 364 -14.14 -15.66 -1.06
N ASP A 365 -13.92 -16.43 0.01
CA ASP A 365 -12.56 -16.86 0.42
C ASP A 365 -11.81 -17.58 -0.70
N SER A 366 -12.54 -18.29 -1.55
CA SER A 366 -12.02 -19.00 -2.72
C SER A 366 -11.43 -18.04 -3.78
N PHE A 367 -12.00 -16.83 -3.92
CA PHE A 367 -11.48 -15.79 -4.79
C PHE A 367 -10.17 -15.25 -4.24
N VAL A 368 -10.12 -14.95 -2.93
CA VAL A 368 -8.89 -14.51 -2.26
C VAL A 368 -7.80 -15.60 -2.33
N ALA A 369 -8.15 -16.87 -2.16
CA ALA A 369 -7.24 -18.00 -2.24
C ALA A 369 -6.60 -18.18 -3.63
N ASP A 370 -7.26 -17.76 -4.71
CA ASP A 370 -6.64 -17.83 -6.05
C ASP A 370 -5.40 -16.93 -6.16
N TYR A 371 -5.35 -15.82 -5.42
CA TYR A 371 -4.23 -14.87 -5.45
C TYR A 371 -3.18 -15.18 -4.38
N PHE A 372 -3.60 -15.53 -3.17
CA PHE A 372 -2.71 -15.61 -2.01
C PHE A 372 -2.33 -17.04 -1.60
N THR A 373 -2.77 -18.07 -2.33
CA THR A 373 -2.30 -19.44 -2.10
C THR A 373 -1.09 -19.79 -2.96
N TYR A 374 -0.02 -20.19 -2.30
CA TYR A 374 1.20 -20.73 -2.90
C TYR A 374 1.80 -21.81 -2.00
N ALA A 375 2.66 -22.65 -2.57
CA ALA A 375 3.33 -23.69 -1.83
C ALA A 375 4.77 -23.86 -2.30
N TYR A 376 5.68 -24.14 -1.38
CA TYR A 376 7.07 -24.39 -1.73
C TYR A 376 7.75 -25.37 -0.77
N TYR A 377 8.78 -26.07 -1.26
CA TYR A 377 9.54 -27.00 -0.45
C TYR A 377 10.67 -26.31 0.33
N ARG A 378 10.65 -26.39 1.67
CA ARG A 378 11.67 -25.81 2.55
C ARG A 378 11.84 -26.66 3.81
N TRP A 379 13.08 -26.82 4.26
CA TRP A 379 13.40 -27.51 5.52
C TRP A 379 12.78 -28.91 5.67
N GLY A 380 12.75 -29.70 4.59
CA GLY A 380 12.31 -31.09 4.64
C GLY A 380 10.81 -31.32 4.47
N HIS A 381 10.02 -30.27 4.28
CA HIS A 381 8.57 -30.35 4.08
C HIS A 381 8.12 -29.32 3.03
N TYR A 382 6.88 -29.47 2.57
CA TYR A 382 6.21 -28.40 1.83
C TYR A 382 5.56 -27.41 2.80
N ALA A 383 5.75 -26.12 2.58
CA ALA A 383 5.04 -25.07 3.27
C ALA A 383 3.92 -24.56 2.34
N VAL A 384 2.67 -24.83 2.70
CA VAL A 384 1.48 -24.37 1.97
C VAL A 384 0.91 -23.14 2.67
N TYR A 385 0.79 -22.04 1.95
CA TYR A 385 0.21 -20.79 2.43
C TYR A 385 -1.23 -20.68 1.93
N VAL A 386 -2.19 -20.47 2.84
CA VAL A 386 -3.60 -20.24 2.51
C VAL A 386 -4.14 -19.00 3.24
N PRO A 387 -5.04 -18.21 2.63
CA PRO A 387 -5.53 -16.98 3.26
C PRO A 387 -6.60 -17.20 4.33
N ALA A 388 -7.23 -18.38 4.36
CA ALA A 388 -8.30 -18.73 5.28
C ALA A 388 -8.17 -20.21 5.70
N ALA A 389 -8.85 -20.58 6.80
CA ALA A 389 -8.98 -21.99 7.16
C ALA A 389 -9.84 -22.71 6.12
N VAL A 390 -9.37 -23.85 5.60
CA VAL A 390 -10.04 -24.52 4.48
C VAL A 390 -9.74 -26.03 4.47
N PRO A 391 -10.75 -26.88 4.20
CA PRO A 391 -10.51 -28.29 3.94
C PRO A 391 -9.66 -28.50 2.69
N TYR A 392 -8.78 -29.50 2.70
CA TYR A 392 -7.89 -29.77 1.57
C TYR A 392 -7.76 -31.25 1.24
N ARG A 393 -7.34 -31.52 0.00
CA ARG A 393 -6.80 -32.80 -0.46
C ARG A 393 -5.49 -32.58 -1.20
N ILE A 394 -4.51 -33.46 -0.98
CA ILE A 394 -3.29 -33.51 -1.79
C ILE A 394 -3.32 -34.80 -2.58
N LEU A 395 -3.15 -34.68 -3.89
CA LEU A 395 -3.27 -35.79 -4.81
C LEU A 395 -1.95 -36.08 -5.51
N SER A 396 -1.72 -37.36 -5.80
CA SER A 396 -0.64 -37.84 -6.66
C SER A 396 -0.88 -37.47 -8.14
N PRO A 397 0.11 -37.66 -9.03
CA PRO A 397 -0.09 -37.47 -10.47
C PRO A 397 -1.26 -38.30 -11.04
N ASP A 398 -1.51 -39.48 -10.47
CA ASP A 398 -2.55 -40.41 -10.91
C ASP A 398 -3.93 -40.09 -10.28
N GLY A 399 -4.01 -39.05 -9.44
CA GLY A 399 -5.23 -38.61 -8.77
C GLY A 399 -5.58 -39.37 -7.49
N GLU A 400 -4.65 -40.16 -6.94
CA GLU A 400 -4.83 -40.79 -5.62
C GLU A 400 -4.71 -39.74 -4.51
N VAL A 401 -5.64 -39.74 -3.55
CA VAL A 401 -5.57 -38.86 -2.37
C VAL A 401 -4.47 -39.37 -1.45
N LEU A 402 -3.39 -38.61 -1.33
CA LEU A 402 -2.25 -38.91 -0.46
C LEU A 402 -2.48 -38.41 0.97
N LEU A 403 -3.05 -37.21 1.09
CA LEU A 403 -3.36 -36.54 2.35
C LEU A 403 -4.65 -35.75 2.22
N GLU A 404 -5.41 -35.65 3.30
CA GLU A 404 -6.57 -34.76 3.42
C GLU A 404 -6.70 -34.24 4.85
N GLY A 405 -7.34 -33.09 5.01
CA GLY A 405 -7.51 -32.47 6.31
C GLY A 405 -8.03 -31.05 6.21
N GLU A 406 -7.66 -30.22 7.17
CA GLU A 406 -8.00 -28.81 7.22
C GLU A 406 -6.72 -27.99 7.42
N PHE A 407 -6.48 -27.05 6.51
CA PHE A 407 -5.44 -26.06 6.70
C PHE A 407 -5.94 -24.94 7.59
N LYS A 408 -5.06 -24.40 8.41
CA LYS A 408 -5.27 -23.14 9.13
C LYS A 408 -4.89 -21.97 8.23
N GLN A 409 -5.40 -20.79 8.54
CA GLN A 409 -4.92 -19.56 7.91
C GLN A 409 -3.37 -19.44 8.02
N TRP A 410 -2.77 -18.99 6.93
CA TRP A 410 -1.34 -18.84 6.66
C TRP A 410 -0.59 -20.16 6.42
N ARG A 411 0.54 -20.36 7.09
CA ARG A 411 1.53 -21.39 6.75
C ARG A 411 1.17 -22.73 7.39
N ASN A 412 1.07 -23.75 6.55
CA ASN A 412 0.80 -25.14 6.93
C ASN A 412 1.93 -26.04 6.45
N PRO A 413 2.64 -26.75 7.35
CA PRO A 413 3.62 -27.75 6.95
C PRO A 413 2.91 -29.01 6.44
N VAL A 414 3.44 -29.58 5.37
CA VAL A 414 2.98 -30.82 4.75
C VAL A 414 4.17 -31.76 4.58
N ASP A 415 4.12 -32.89 5.27
CA ASP A 415 5.17 -33.91 5.27
C ASP A 415 4.99 -34.87 4.07
N LEU A 416 5.58 -34.50 2.93
CA LEU A 416 5.66 -35.34 1.74
C LEU A 416 7.09 -35.40 1.21
N PRO A 417 7.50 -36.50 0.55
CA PRO A 417 8.80 -36.56 -0.11
C PRO A 417 8.94 -35.45 -1.15
N LYS A 418 10.13 -34.81 -1.20
CA LYS A 418 10.43 -33.80 -2.21
C LYS A 418 10.28 -34.37 -3.62
N GLN A 419 9.49 -33.69 -4.43
CA GLN A 419 9.31 -33.99 -5.85
C GLN A 419 9.50 -32.71 -6.71
N PRO A 420 9.64 -32.85 -8.04
CA PRO A 420 9.54 -31.70 -8.94
C PRO A 420 8.21 -30.95 -8.75
N GLN A 421 8.24 -29.63 -8.92
CA GLN A 421 7.05 -28.78 -8.77
C GLN A 421 5.92 -29.25 -9.70
N GLY A 422 4.71 -29.37 -9.17
CA GLY A 422 3.54 -29.84 -9.90
C GLY A 422 3.42 -31.36 -10.01
N HIS A 423 4.33 -32.11 -9.37
CA HIS A 423 4.16 -33.57 -9.24
C HIS A 423 2.97 -33.90 -8.35
N TYR A 424 2.77 -33.16 -7.26
CA TYR A 424 1.54 -33.23 -6.48
C TYR A 424 0.65 -32.03 -6.84
N ARG A 425 -0.65 -32.17 -6.59
CA ARG A 425 -1.57 -31.02 -6.59
C ARG A 425 -2.29 -30.92 -5.26
N VAL A 426 -2.49 -29.70 -4.80
CA VAL A 426 -3.33 -29.40 -3.63
C VAL A 426 -4.66 -28.82 -4.11
N GLU A 427 -5.75 -29.43 -3.66
CA GLU A 427 -7.12 -28.99 -3.87
C GLU A 427 -7.64 -28.39 -2.56
N LEU A 428 -7.99 -27.10 -2.57
CA LEU A 428 -8.65 -26.40 -1.46
C LEU A 428 -10.15 -26.37 -1.71
N LEU A 429 -10.93 -26.87 -0.77
CA LEU A 429 -12.35 -27.16 -0.95
C LEU A 429 -13.19 -26.05 -0.32
N PHE A 430 -13.45 -24.97 -1.06
CA PHE A 430 -14.39 -23.93 -0.64
C PHE A 430 -15.83 -24.28 -1.04
N PRO A 431 -16.86 -23.70 -0.39
CA PRO A 431 -18.25 -23.98 -0.69
C PRO A 431 -18.67 -23.65 -2.14
N ASP A 432 -18.06 -22.62 -2.73
CA ASP A 432 -18.42 -22.09 -4.05
C ASP A 432 -17.53 -22.61 -5.18
N LYS A 433 -16.25 -22.95 -4.91
CA LYS A 433 -15.34 -23.59 -5.88
C LYS A 433 -14.19 -24.34 -5.21
N THR A 434 -13.56 -25.22 -5.98
CA THR A 434 -12.27 -25.82 -5.61
C THR A 434 -11.12 -25.01 -6.21
N VAL A 435 -10.19 -24.56 -5.36
CA VAL A 435 -8.94 -23.91 -5.80
C VAL A 435 -7.85 -24.96 -5.91
N VAL A 436 -7.21 -25.08 -7.07
CA VAL A 436 -6.17 -26.09 -7.33
C VAL A 436 -4.82 -25.40 -7.51
N LYS A 437 -3.81 -25.83 -6.75
CA LYS A 437 -2.43 -25.34 -6.89
C LYS A 437 -1.45 -26.49 -7.11
N PRO A 438 -0.41 -26.29 -7.93
CA PRO A 438 0.70 -27.23 -8.00
C PRO A 438 1.46 -27.21 -6.66
N LEU A 439 1.95 -28.38 -6.25
CA LEU A 439 2.81 -28.54 -5.08
C LEU A 439 4.20 -29.04 -5.50
#